data_AF-A0A7V2AJQ8-F1
#
_entry.id   AF-A0A7V2AJQ8-F1
#
_cell.length_a   1.000
_cell.length_b   1.000
_cell.length_c   1.000
_cell.angle_alpha   90.00
_cell.angle_beta   90.00
_cell.angle_gamma   90.00
#
_symmetry.space_group_name_H-M   'P 1'
#
loop_
_entity.id
_entity.type
_entity.pdbx_description
1 polymer ?
#
loop_
_entity_poly.entity_id
_entity_poly.type
_entity_poly.pdbx_seq_one_letter_code
_entity_poly.pdbx_strand_id
1 'polypeptide(L)' 'MKGKLKRNPGTRLDMDWVDSLVVNRSAVERRTKSLLGRRTVKKQWQAAWLLKALSCIDLTTLSGDDTPERVRRLCAKAL' A
#
# COMPACT_ATOMS: atom_id res chain seq x y z
N MET A 1 5.71 23.41 -17.11
CA MET A 1 6.19 24.10 -15.89
C MET A 1 6.05 23.16 -14.69
N LYS A 2 7.13 22.61 -14.14
CA LYS A 2 7.07 21.81 -12.92
C LYS A 2 7.16 22.75 -11.71
N GLY A 3 6.03 22.99 -11.03
CA GLY A 3 6.04 23.68 -9.75
C GLY A 3 6.87 22.89 -8.74
N LYS A 4 7.84 23.55 -8.08
CA LYS A 4 8.60 22.96 -6.98
C LYS A 4 7.61 22.68 -5.84
N LEU A 5 7.19 21.42 -5.70
CA LEU A 5 6.42 20.97 -4.54
C LEU A 5 7.28 21.21 -3.29
N LYS A 6 6.73 21.95 -2.33
CA LYS A 6 7.39 22.20 -1.05
C LYS A 6 7.60 20.85 -0.37
N ARG A 7 8.86 20.52 -0.01
CA ARG A 7 9.15 19.26 0.69
C ARG A 7 8.45 19.24 2.05
N ASN A 8 7.99 18.06 2.44
CA ASN A 8 7.52 17.83 3.81
C ASN A 8 8.66 18.19 4.78
N PRO A 9 8.46 19.13 5.72
CA PRO A 9 9.49 19.51 6.69
C PRO A 9 9.89 18.36 7.62
N GLY A 10 9.08 17.30 7.70
CA GLY A 10 9.29 16.19 8.61
C GLY A 10 8.99 16.56 10.07
N THR A 11 9.07 15.56 10.93
CA THR A 11 8.98 15.68 12.39
C THR A 11 9.98 14.73 13.03
N ARG A 12 10.35 14.98 14.29
CA ARG A 12 11.16 14.05 15.08
C ARG A 12 10.39 12.73 15.22
N LEU A 13 11.11 11.60 15.11
CA LEU A 13 10.55 10.29 15.37
C LEU A 13 10.10 10.20 16.84
N ASP A 14 8.83 9.88 17.03
CA ASP A 14 8.23 9.59 18.32
C ASP A 14 7.99 8.07 18.41
N MET A 15 8.76 7.40 19.27
CA MET A 15 8.67 5.94 19.43
C MET A 15 7.43 5.52 20.21
N ASP A 16 6.85 6.41 21.01
CA ASP A 16 5.65 6.10 21.80
C ASP A 16 4.48 5.72 20.88
N TRP A 17 4.44 6.25 19.66
CA TRP A 17 3.44 5.89 18.66
C TRP A 17 3.54 4.44 18.19
N VAL A 18 4.74 3.87 18.18
CA VAL A 18 4.96 2.46 17.81
C VAL A 18 4.75 1.58 19.04
N ASP A 19 5.31 1.99 20.17
CA ASP A 19 5.31 1.21 21.40
C ASP A 19 3.92 1.11 22.04
N SER A 20 3.04 2.09 21.79
CA SER A 20 1.65 2.07 22.26
C SER A 20 0.70 1.22 21.41
N LEU A 21 1.16 0.67 20.28
CA LEU A 21 0.31 -0.15 19.41
C LEU A 21 0.03 -1.51 20.03
N VAL A 22 -1.26 -1.79 20.27
CA VAL A 22 -1.72 -3.10 20.73
C VAL A 22 -2.56 -3.76 19.65
N VAL A 23 -2.17 -4.97 19.24
CA VAL A 23 -2.88 -5.76 18.23
C VAL A 23 -3.38 -7.06 18.84
N ASN A 24 -4.67 -7.35 18.66
CA ASN A 24 -5.23 -8.65 19.03
C ASN A 24 -4.82 -9.72 18.01
N ARG A 25 -3.73 -10.42 18.30
CA ARG A 25 -3.16 -11.46 17.44
C ARG A 25 -4.19 -12.52 17.03
N SER A 26 -4.95 -13.07 17.97
CA SER A 26 -5.93 -14.14 17.68
C SER A 26 -7.06 -13.67 16.76
N ALA A 27 -7.51 -12.41 16.89
CA ALA A 27 -8.50 -11.83 16.00
C ALA A 27 -7.93 -11.64 14.58
N VAL A 28 -6.69 -11.16 14.46
CA VAL A 28 -5.99 -11.02 13.18
C VAL A 28 -5.82 -12.38 12.51
N GLU A 29 -5.28 -13.37 13.21
CA GLU A 29 -5.08 -14.73 12.69
C GLU A 29 -6.40 -15.34 12.18
N ARG A 30 -7.47 -15.25 12.97
CA ARG A 30 -8.80 -15.73 12.56
C ARG A 30 -9.33 -15.01 11.32
N ARG A 31 -9.17 -13.68 11.25
CA ARG A 31 -9.63 -12.88 10.11
C ARG A 31 -8.84 -13.22 8.86
N THR A 32 -7.51 -13.27 8.93
CA THR A 32 -6.62 -13.61 7.81
C THR A 32 -6.91 -15.01 7.27
N LYS A 33 -7.10 -15.99 8.16
CA LYS A 33 -7.45 -17.37 7.76
C LYS A 33 -8.79 -17.42 6.99
N SER A 34 -9.76 -16.58 7.36
CA SER A 34 -11.03 -16.49 6.64
C SER A 34 -10.92 -15.87 5.26
N LEU A 35 -9.91 -15.04 4.99
CA LEU A 35 -9.79 -14.32 3.72
C LEU A 35 -9.59 -15.27 2.54
N LEU A 36 -8.81 -16.34 2.73
CA LEU A 36 -8.54 -17.34 1.68
C LEU A 36 -9.76 -18.22 1.36
N GLY A 37 -10.67 -18.42 2.31
CA GLY A 37 -11.88 -19.24 2.14
C GLY A 37 -13.10 -18.45 1.65
N ARG A 38 -13.02 -17.12 1.57
CA ARG A 38 -14.10 -16.30 0.99
C ARG A 38 -14.21 -16.59 -0.50
N ARG A 39 -15.44 -16.63 -1.02
CA ARG A 39 -15.75 -16.99 -2.42
C ARG A 39 -14.83 -16.25 -3.39
N THR A 40 -14.03 -17.00 -4.14
CA THR A 40 -13.25 -16.48 -5.26
C THR A 40 -14.19 -15.86 -6.29
N VAL A 41 -13.83 -14.68 -6.77
CA VAL A 41 -14.45 -14.07 -7.94
C VAL A 41 -14.19 -14.99 -9.14
N LYS A 42 -15.21 -15.38 -9.91
CA LYS A 42 -15.09 -16.41 -10.96
C LYS A 42 -15.07 -15.83 -12.38
N LYS A 43 -14.31 -16.47 -13.29
CA LYS A 43 -14.32 -16.19 -14.74
C LYS A 43 -14.12 -14.70 -15.06
N GLN A 44 -14.94 -14.12 -15.93
CA GLN A 44 -14.92 -12.72 -16.34
C GLN A 44 -14.94 -11.73 -15.17
N TRP A 45 -15.51 -12.11 -14.02
CA TRP A 45 -15.54 -11.24 -12.85
C TRP A 45 -14.16 -11.06 -12.23
N GLN A 46 -13.22 -12.00 -12.42
CA GLN A 46 -11.84 -11.85 -11.95
C GLN A 46 -11.17 -10.65 -12.60
N ALA A 47 -11.28 -10.54 -13.92
CA ALA A 47 -10.75 -9.41 -14.67
C ALA A 47 -11.40 -8.09 -14.21
N ALA A 48 -12.73 -8.06 -14.07
CA ALA A 48 -13.44 -6.87 -13.58
C ALA A 48 -12.99 -6.43 -12.17
N TRP A 49 -12.79 -7.39 -11.26
CA TRP A 49 -12.30 -7.10 -9.91
C TRP A 49 -10.84 -6.65 -9.88
N LEU A 50 -9.98 -7.24 -10.71
CA LEU A 50 -8.59 -6.82 -10.82
C LEU A 50 -8.47 -5.39 -11.38
N LEU A 51 -9.29 -5.05 -12.39
CA LEU A 51 -9.37 -3.69 -12.91
C LEU A 51 -9.87 -2.70 -11.86
N LYS A 52 -10.89 -3.09 -11.08
CA LYS A 52 -11.38 -2.26 -9.97
C LYS A 52 -10.31 -2.07 -8.89
N ALA A 53 -9.58 -3.14 -8.54
CA ALA A 53 -8.45 -3.06 -7.62
C ALA A 53 -7.38 -2.09 -8.16
N LEU A 54 -7.00 -2.20 -9.44
CA LEU A 54 -6.05 -1.27 -10.07
C LEU A 54 -6.46 0.19 -9.92
N SER A 55 -7.74 0.51 -10.14
CA SER A 55 -8.26 1.89 -9.98
C SER A 55 -8.25 2.41 -8.54
N CYS A 56 -8.04 1.53 -7.56
CA CYS A 56 -8.00 1.86 -6.14
C CYS A 56 -6.60 1.70 -5.54
N ILE A 57 -5.59 1.36 -6.35
CA ILE A 57 -4.22 1.19 -5.89
C ILE A 57 -3.48 2.53 -6.00
N ASP A 58 -2.95 2.98 -4.86
CA ASP A 58 -1.88 3.96 -4.83
C ASP A 58 -0.54 3.21 -4.91
N LEU A 59 0.08 3.20 -6.10
CA LEU A 59 1.35 2.51 -6.31
C LEU A 59 2.48 3.25 -5.57
N THR A 60 2.79 2.76 -4.38
CA THR A 60 3.69 3.42 -3.41
C THR A 60 4.99 2.64 -3.22
N THR A 61 6.10 3.35 -3.03
CA THR A 61 7.34 2.81 -2.48
C THR A 61 7.74 3.60 -1.25
N LEU A 62 8.12 2.92 -0.18
CA LEU A 62 8.58 3.50 1.08
C LEU A 62 9.96 2.94 1.46
N SER A 63 10.73 2.50 0.46
CA SER A 63 12.02 1.87 0.71
C SER A 63 13.06 2.94 1.06
N GLY A 64 13.81 2.73 2.14
CA GLY A 64 14.86 3.67 2.57
C GLY A 64 16.02 3.79 1.58
N ASP A 65 16.16 2.84 0.65
CA ASP A 65 17.19 2.79 -0.39
C ASP A 65 16.65 3.22 -1.78
N ASP A 66 15.48 3.86 -1.85
CA ASP A 66 14.93 4.33 -3.11
C ASP A 66 15.82 5.38 -3.78
N THR A 67 16.03 5.19 -5.08
CA THR A 67 16.76 6.14 -5.94
C THR A 67 15.79 6.86 -6.87
N PRO A 68 16.15 8.07 -7.39
CA PRO A 68 15.30 8.78 -8.35
C PRO A 68 14.90 7.94 -9.56
N GLU A 69 15.78 7.04 -10.01
CA GLU A 69 15.50 6.11 -11.12
C GLU A 69 14.47 5.04 -10.76
N ARG A 70 14.56 4.46 -9.55
CA ARG A 70 13.56 3.47 -9.06
C ARG A 70 12.18 4.11 -8.97
N VAL A 71 12.10 5.32 -8.42
CA VAL A 71 10.83 6.06 -8.32
C VAL A 71 10.29 6.39 -9.71
N ARG A 72 11.13 6.82 -10.66
CA ARG A 72 10.66 7.08 -12.04
C ARG A 72 10.08 5.84 -12.71
N ARG A 73 10.73 4.68 -12.58
CA ARG A 73 10.21 3.41 -13.10
C ARG A 73 8.91 2.98 -12.42
N LEU A 74 8.77 3.24 -11.11
CA LEU A 74 7.52 3.00 -10.39
C LEU A 74 6.40 3.86 -10.98
N CYS A 75 6.64 5.16 -11.16
CA CYS A 75 5.66 6.06 -11.79
C CYS A 75 5.31 5.62 -13.22
N ALA A 76 6.27 5.14 -14.00
CA ALA A 76 6.03 4.64 -15.36
C ALA A 76 5.13 3.39 -15.39
N LYS A 77 5.10 2.58 -14.31
CA LYS A 77 4.16 1.43 -14.18
C LYS A 77 2.75 1.85 -13.77
N ALA A 78 2.59 3.07 -13.26
CA ALA A 78 1.29 3.60 -12.83
C ALA A 78 0.55 4.34 -13.95
N LEU A 79 1.22 4.62 -15.08
CA LEU A 79 0.64 5.17 -16.32
C LEU A 79 0.12 4.04 -17.20
#